data_AF-A0A7C6X1R3-F1
#
_entry.id   AF-A0A7C6X1R3-F1
#
_cell.length_a   1.000
_cell.length_b   1.000
_cell.length_c   1.000
_cell.angle_alpha   90.00
_cell.angle_beta   90.00
_cell.angle_gamma   90.00
#
_symmetry.space_group_name_H-M   'P 1'
#
loop_
_entity.id
_entity.type
_entity.pdbx_description
1 polymer ?
#
loop_
_entity_poly.entity_id
_entity_poly.type
_entity_poly.pdbx_seq_one_letter_code
_entity_poly.pdbx_strand_id
1 'polypeptide(L)'
;MLRRNWLWVLVGVALAVGIGATSIAVFYTDILWFGEVGFLSVFTTVLSARAVTGLLGALFFFLITFVSLQAVLWKRRHLTLVGGLVMPVPISVTVPDRIRKWMLLPSAVVGILGGVAAFSQWHVVLAYLNRTPFGLSDPFFGKDVGFYIFTLPFYRLLQQHLWVAFTAALAVSALAYFIFGDIRFAPRRIAVEKRARAHLSILATILFVLRAWGYQISVWDLMYSPRGVAFGASYVDVHAQVPAFRVLIFAALLGAALSLASLALRSMRFIGYSVAVLVILSLGVGYAYPAFMQNFTVSPNELAYELPFIEHNIRFTRQAFGIDDIESAPFAAANNITQADLQENSATIRNFRLWDYRVLKDTYTQVQEIRMYYKFNDVDVDRYVVNGELRLALSSARELDISSLPPEANSWINIHLKYTHGYGIVMSPASEVTRDGMPAFYLQDIPPRPSADISVSRPEIYFGELTNHYIIVNTKEPEFDYPRTETETLEPTFYQGKAGIPLGNFLRRLAFMLRFRDYQILVSGAVTPESRVVMRRNIMERVRAIAPFLMYDQDPYIVTADGKLYWMLDAYTVSANYPYSQPDPVAGVNYI
;
A
#
# COMPACT_ATOMS: atom_id res chain seq x y z
N MET A 1 2.67 -48.20 13.83
CA MET A 1 2.81 -46.91 13.11
C MET A 1 2.11 -45.71 13.77
N LEU A 2 1.06 -45.88 14.60
CA LEU A 2 0.33 -44.75 15.23
C LEU A 2 1.10 -43.96 16.32
N ARG A 3 2.10 -44.56 16.97
CA ARG A 3 2.93 -43.88 18.01
C ARG A 3 3.97 -42.88 17.46
N ARG A 4 4.17 -42.77 16.15
CA ARG A 4 5.09 -41.78 15.56
C ARG A 4 4.39 -40.46 15.22
N ASN A 5 3.05 -40.44 15.16
CA ASN A 5 2.28 -39.28 14.71
C ASN A 5 1.92 -38.30 15.84
N TRP A 6 1.85 -38.74 17.10
CA TRP A 6 1.50 -37.83 18.22
C TRP A 6 2.60 -36.81 18.52
N LEU A 7 3.88 -37.15 18.33
CA LEU A 7 4.99 -36.20 18.42
C LEU A 7 4.87 -35.11 17.36
N TRP A 8 4.54 -35.48 16.12
CA TRP A 8 4.29 -34.50 15.04
C TRP A 8 3.07 -33.62 15.32
N VAL A 9 2.00 -34.20 15.91
CA VAL A 9 0.83 -33.42 16.35
C VAL A 9 1.19 -32.45 17.48
N LEU A 10 1.95 -32.89 18.49
CA LEU A 10 2.40 -32.01 19.58
C LEU A 10 3.35 -30.92 19.09
N VAL A 11 4.30 -31.25 18.22
CA VAL A 11 5.18 -30.26 17.58
C VAL A 11 4.35 -29.28 16.76
N GLY A 12 3.38 -29.76 15.99
CA GLY A 12 2.46 -28.92 15.21
C GLY A 12 1.63 -27.98 16.09
N VAL A 13 1.08 -28.48 17.20
CA VAL A 13 0.32 -27.67 18.18
C VAL A 13 1.24 -26.67 18.87
N ALA A 14 2.42 -27.07 19.32
CA ALA A 14 3.39 -26.17 19.95
C ALA A 14 3.83 -25.06 18.99
N LEU A 15 4.05 -25.39 17.71
CA LEU A 15 4.40 -24.42 16.68
C LEU A 15 3.24 -23.46 16.40
N ALA A 16 2.00 -23.97 16.31
CA ALA A 16 0.81 -23.14 16.16
C ALA A 16 0.60 -22.19 17.36
N VAL A 17 0.80 -22.69 18.59
CA VAL A 17 0.73 -21.88 19.81
C VAL A 17 1.85 -20.84 19.85
N GLY A 18 3.08 -21.20 19.49
CA GLY A 18 4.21 -20.27 19.43
C GLY A 18 4.01 -19.15 18.40
N ILE A 19 3.54 -19.50 17.20
CA ILE A 19 3.19 -18.53 16.15
C ILE A 19 2.02 -17.65 16.58
N GLY A 20 0.99 -18.25 17.19
CA GLY A 20 -0.17 -17.52 17.71
C GLY A 20 0.22 -16.53 18.81
N ALA A 21 1.01 -16.97 19.79
CA ALA A 21 1.50 -16.13 20.88
C ALA A 21 2.37 -14.98 20.36
N THR A 22 3.26 -15.24 19.40
CA THR A 22 4.08 -14.20 18.75
C THR A 22 3.20 -13.19 18.02
N SER A 23 2.21 -13.65 17.26
CA SER A 23 1.28 -12.77 16.54
C SER A 23 0.47 -11.89 17.48
N ILE A 24 -0.03 -12.46 18.59
CA ILE A 24 -0.75 -11.72 19.63
C ILE A 24 0.17 -10.69 20.30
N ALA A 25 1.43 -11.07 20.59
CA ALA A 25 2.41 -10.17 21.19
C ALA A 25 2.76 -9.00 20.26
N VAL A 26 2.97 -9.25 18.97
CA VAL A 26 3.19 -8.20 17.95
C VAL A 26 1.99 -7.26 17.89
N PHE A 27 0.77 -7.81 17.81
CA PHE A 27 -0.46 -7.02 17.79
C PHE A 27 -0.62 -6.14 19.04
N TYR A 28 -0.41 -6.72 20.23
CA TYR A 28 -0.50 -5.99 21.50
C TYR A 28 0.57 -4.89 21.60
N THR A 29 1.82 -5.20 21.25
CA THR A 29 2.92 -4.23 21.29
C THR A 29 2.77 -3.12 20.26
N ASP A 30 2.17 -3.40 19.10
CA ASP A 30 1.79 -2.37 18.12
C ASP A 30 0.72 -1.42 18.67
N ILE A 31 -0.31 -1.94 19.35
CA ILE A 31 -1.31 -1.09 20.03
C ILE A 31 -0.64 -0.14 21.03
N LEU A 32 0.28 -0.67 21.84
CA LEU A 32 1.02 0.15 22.81
C LEU A 32 1.86 1.23 22.12
N TRP A 33 2.49 0.89 21.00
CA TRP A 33 3.30 1.83 20.23
C TRP A 33 2.47 2.94 19.59
N PHE A 34 1.35 2.59 18.94
CA PHE A 34 0.44 3.58 18.39
C PHE A 34 -0.17 4.48 19.47
N GLY A 35 -0.40 3.95 20.68
CA GLY A 35 -0.79 4.74 21.84
C GLY A 35 0.30 5.70 22.32
N GLU A 36 1.57 5.28 22.31
CA GLU A 36 2.71 6.09 22.71
C GLU A 36 2.98 7.25 21.74
N VAL A 37 2.88 7.01 20.43
CA VAL A 37 3.08 8.07 19.42
C VAL A 37 1.87 8.99 19.23
N GLY A 38 0.72 8.68 19.84
CA GLY A 38 -0.51 9.47 19.72
C GLY A 38 -1.37 9.18 18.48
N PHE A 39 -1.04 8.14 17.70
CA PHE A 39 -1.75 7.76 16.47
C PHE A 39 -2.61 6.49 16.63
N LEU A 40 -3.09 6.20 17.84
CA LEU A 40 -3.97 5.06 18.11
C LEU A 40 -5.24 5.09 17.26
N SER A 41 -5.76 6.27 16.93
CA SER A 41 -6.90 6.46 16.02
C SER A 41 -6.63 5.90 14.62
N VAL A 42 -5.41 6.01 14.09
CA VAL A 42 -5.06 5.46 12.78
C VAL A 42 -5.07 3.94 12.83
N PHE A 43 -4.45 3.35 13.85
CA PHE A 43 -4.45 1.89 14.02
C PHE A 43 -5.86 1.32 14.14
N THR A 44 -6.71 1.92 14.99
CA THR A 44 -8.09 1.44 15.19
C THR A 44 -8.95 1.66 13.95
N THR A 45 -8.77 2.77 13.23
CA THR A 45 -9.49 3.04 11.98
C THR A 45 -9.11 2.05 10.89
N VAL A 46 -7.81 1.82 10.66
CA VAL A 46 -7.34 0.86 9.64
C VAL A 46 -7.77 -0.56 10.00
N LEU A 47 -7.62 -0.97 11.27
CA LEU A 47 -8.00 -2.31 11.71
C LEU A 47 -9.52 -2.53 11.61
N SER A 48 -10.32 -1.56 12.07
CA SER A 48 -11.78 -1.65 12.00
C SER A 48 -12.27 -1.64 10.55
N ALA A 49 -11.71 -0.80 9.68
CA ALA A 49 -12.05 -0.78 8.26
C ALA A 49 -11.74 -2.11 7.57
N ARG A 50 -10.57 -2.69 7.84
CA ARG A 50 -10.19 -4.03 7.34
C ARG A 50 -11.13 -5.11 7.85
N ALA A 51 -11.38 -5.14 9.16
CA ALA A 51 -12.26 -6.13 9.78
C ALA A 51 -13.71 -6.02 9.27
N VAL A 52 -14.29 -4.82 9.23
CA VAL A 52 -15.65 -4.58 8.75
C VAL A 52 -15.77 -4.96 7.27
N THR A 53 -14.85 -4.50 6.42
CA THR A 53 -14.87 -4.83 4.98
C THR A 53 -14.74 -6.34 4.76
N GLY A 54 -13.82 -6.99 5.49
CA GLY A 54 -13.62 -8.44 5.42
C GLY A 54 -14.83 -9.24 5.92
N LEU A 55 -15.45 -8.84 7.04
CA LEU A 55 -16.63 -9.50 7.59
C LEU A 55 -17.86 -9.32 6.70
N LEU A 56 -18.10 -8.10 6.20
CA LEU A 56 -19.19 -7.84 5.26
C LEU A 56 -18.99 -8.60 3.95
N GLY A 57 -17.76 -8.63 3.42
CA GLY A 57 -17.40 -9.45 2.27
C GLY A 57 -17.64 -10.95 2.54
N ALA A 58 -17.20 -11.46 3.69
CA ALA A 58 -17.40 -12.86 4.05
C ALA A 58 -18.88 -13.23 4.12
N LEU A 59 -19.67 -12.40 4.79
CA LEU A 59 -21.11 -12.58 4.91
C LEU A 59 -21.79 -12.50 3.54
N PHE A 60 -21.40 -11.55 2.71
CA PHE A 60 -21.94 -11.37 1.36
C PHE A 60 -21.71 -12.60 0.47
N PHE A 61 -20.46 -13.10 0.38
CA PHE A 61 -20.14 -14.32 -0.37
C PHE A 61 -20.83 -15.55 0.23
N PHE A 62 -20.83 -15.67 1.56
CA PHE A 62 -21.50 -16.75 2.26
C PHE A 62 -22.99 -16.80 1.90
N LEU A 63 -23.70 -15.67 2.01
CA LEU A 63 -25.14 -15.60 1.77
C LEU A 63 -25.50 -15.95 0.32
N ILE A 64 -24.79 -15.40 -0.66
CA ILE A 64 -25.05 -15.71 -2.08
C ILE A 64 -24.87 -17.22 -2.33
N THR A 65 -23.75 -17.79 -1.89
CA THR A 65 -23.43 -19.21 -2.13
C THR A 65 -24.37 -20.13 -1.35
N PHE A 66 -24.69 -19.76 -0.10
CA PHE A 66 -25.60 -20.50 0.76
C PHE A 66 -27.02 -20.52 0.20
N VAL A 67 -27.57 -19.37 -0.20
CA VAL A 67 -28.91 -19.28 -0.80
C VAL A 67 -28.98 -20.12 -2.08
N SER A 68 -27.96 -20.04 -2.94
CA SER A 68 -27.87 -20.89 -4.13
C SER A 68 -27.83 -22.38 -3.81
N LEU A 69 -27.01 -22.80 -2.85
CA LEU A 69 -26.96 -24.20 -2.42
C LEU A 69 -28.26 -24.67 -1.77
N GLN A 70 -28.93 -23.83 -0.98
CA GLN A 70 -30.26 -24.15 -0.43
C GLN A 70 -31.32 -24.30 -1.53
N ALA A 71 -31.23 -23.52 -2.61
CA ALA A 71 -32.10 -23.68 -3.78
C ALA A 71 -31.89 -25.04 -4.48
N VAL A 72 -30.69 -25.63 -4.42
CA VAL A 72 -30.45 -27.01 -4.88
C VAL A 72 -31.28 -28.01 -4.08
N LEU A 73 -31.33 -27.89 -2.75
CA LEU A 73 -32.06 -28.81 -1.86
C LEU A 73 -33.55 -28.49 -1.70
N TRP A 74 -34.02 -27.36 -2.23
CA TRP A 74 -35.39 -26.89 -2.02
C TRP A 74 -36.43 -27.96 -2.43
N LYS A 75 -37.26 -28.38 -1.47
CA LYS A 75 -38.29 -29.42 -1.62
C LYS A 75 -37.75 -30.76 -2.18
N ARG A 76 -36.50 -31.14 -1.88
CA ARG A 76 -35.96 -32.48 -2.16
C ARG A 76 -36.14 -33.39 -0.95
N ARG A 77 -36.74 -34.57 -1.16
CA ARG A 77 -36.85 -35.63 -0.14
C ARG A 77 -35.88 -36.78 -0.38
N HIS A 78 -35.48 -37.02 -1.64
CA HIS A 78 -34.54 -38.07 -2.03
C HIS A 78 -33.45 -37.51 -2.95
N LEU A 79 -32.21 -37.99 -2.79
CA LEU A 79 -31.09 -37.74 -3.70
C LEU A 79 -30.85 -38.99 -4.53
N THR A 80 -30.70 -38.83 -5.84
CA THR A 80 -30.19 -39.87 -6.72
C THR A 80 -28.69 -39.68 -6.87
N LEU A 81 -27.89 -40.44 -6.14
CA LEU A 81 -26.44 -40.43 -6.32
C LEU A 81 -26.08 -41.22 -7.58
N VAL A 82 -25.23 -40.63 -8.43
CA VAL A 82 -24.66 -41.29 -9.61
C VAL A 82 -23.48 -42.14 -9.12
N GLY A 83 -23.68 -43.44 -8.93
CA GLY A 83 -22.60 -44.37 -8.60
C GLY A 83 -21.94 -44.95 -9.86
N GLY A 84 -20.62 -44.81 -10.00
CA GLY A 84 -19.81 -45.41 -11.07
C GLY A 84 -19.66 -44.56 -12.34
N LEU A 85 -18.44 -44.45 -12.87
CA LEU A 85 -18.10 -43.70 -14.10
C LEU A 85 -18.60 -44.37 -15.40
N VAL A 86 -18.95 -45.66 -15.34
CA VAL A 86 -19.24 -46.49 -16.53
C VAL A 86 -20.69 -46.99 -16.58
N MET A 87 -21.38 -47.16 -15.44
CA MET A 87 -22.79 -47.58 -15.35
C MET A 87 -23.49 -46.92 -14.15
N PRO A 88 -24.24 -45.82 -14.33
CA PRO A 88 -24.92 -45.13 -13.24
C PRO A 88 -26.05 -45.96 -12.65
N VAL A 89 -25.86 -46.53 -11.45
CA VAL A 89 -26.98 -47.11 -10.68
C VAL A 89 -27.56 -46.00 -9.79
N PRO A 90 -28.84 -45.62 -9.95
CA PRO A 90 -29.44 -44.58 -9.13
C PRO A 90 -29.70 -45.11 -7.72
N ILE A 91 -28.86 -44.74 -6.76
CA ILE A 91 -29.12 -45.00 -5.34
C ILE A 91 -29.95 -43.82 -4.80
N SER A 92 -31.19 -44.09 -4.42
CA SER A 92 -32.06 -43.11 -3.77
C SER A 92 -31.79 -43.06 -2.27
N VAL A 93 -31.16 -41.98 -1.81
CA VAL A 93 -30.90 -41.76 -0.37
C VAL A 93 -31.82 -40.65 0.11
N THR A 94 -32.58 -40.88 1.19
CA THR A 94 -33.37 -39.83 1.85
C THR A 94 -32.43 -38.70 2.28
N VAL A 95 -32.72 -37.45 1.90
CA VAL A 95 -31.89 -36.29 2.29
C VAL A 95 -31.92 -36.17 3.81
N PRO A 96 -30.86 -36.52 4.55
CA PRO A 96 -30.83 -36.33 5.99
C PRO A 96 -30.65 -34.84 6.27
N ASP A 97 -31.16 -34.34 7.39
CA ASP A 97 -30.91 -32.96 7.86
C ASP A 97 -29.41 -32.64 7.95
N ARG A 98 -28.58 -33.68 8.13
CA ARG A 98 -27.12 -33.56 8.08
C ARG A 98 -26.62 -33.02 6.73
N ILE A 99 -27.16 -33.45 5.59
CA ILE A 99 -26.72 -32.95 4.26
C ILE A 99 -27.00 -31.46 4.10
N ARG A 100 -28.12 -30.98 4.64
CA ARG A 100 -28.44 -29.54 4.66
C ARG A 100 -27.44 -28.75 5.49
N LYS A 101 -26.98 -29.32 6.61
CA LYS A 101 -25.89 -28.76 7.44
C LYS A 101 -24.54 -28.85 6.74
N TRP A 102 -24.26 -29.91 5.97
CA TRP A 102 -23.02 -30.05 5.20
C TRP A 102 -22.87 -28.97 4.12
N MET A 103 -23.96 -28.40 3.60
CA MET A 103 -23.90 -27.25 2.67
C MET A 103 -23.41 -25.95 3.31
N LEU A 104 -23.40 -25.85 4.64
CA LEU A 104 -22.78 -24.72 5.34
C LEU A 104 -21.27 -24.70 5.10
N LEU A 105 -20.62 -25.87 5.00
CA LEU A 105 -19.17 -25.96 4.85
C LEU A 105 -18.65 -25.34 3.53
N PRO A 106 -19.12 -25.73 2.32
CA PRO A 106 -18.68 -25.07 1.09
C PRO A 106 -19.08 -23.60 1.03
N SER A 107 -20.25 -23.22 1.59
CA SER A 107 -20.65 -21.81 1.67
C SER A 107 -19.73 -21.01 2.59
N ALA A 108 -19.32 -21.57 3.73
CA ALA A 108 -18.40 -20.96 4.68
C ALA A 108 -16.99 -20.84 4.09
N VAL A 109 -16.52 -21.85 3.34
CA VAL A 109 -15.24 -21.78 2.63
C VAL A 109 -15.25 -20.64 1.61
N VAL A 110 -16.28 -20.56 0.75
CA VAL A 110 -16.41 -19.45 -0.23
C VAL A 110 -16.56 -18.10 0.48
N GLY A 111 -17.31 -18.06 1.58
CA GLY A 111 -17.43 -16.88 2.44
C GLY A 111 -16.09 -16.40 2.99
N ILE A 112 -15.32 -17.28 3.63
CA ILE A 112 -14.00 -16.93 4.19
C ILE A 112 -13.06 -16.43 3.09
N LEU A 113 -13.00 -17.11 1.95
CA LEU A 113 -12.16 -16.68 0.82
C LEU A 113 -12.57 -15.31 0.28
N GLY A 114 -13.88 -15.07 0.11
CA GLY A 114 -14.40 -13.76 -0.30
C GLY A 114 -14.15 -12.66 0.74
N GLY A 115 -14.21 -13.00 2.03
CA GLY A 115 -13.89 -12.09 3.12
C GLY A 115 -12.42 -11.71 3.17
N VAL A 116 -11.50 -12.66 2.96
CA VAL A 116 -10.06 -12.39 2.86
C VAL A 116 -9.76 -11.48 1.66
N ALA A 117 -10.42 -11.71 0.51
CA ALA A 117 -10.29 -10.83 -0.65
C ALA A 117 -10.76 -9.40 -0.32
N ALA A 118 -11.94 -9.26 0.29
CA ALA A 118 -12.50 -7.96 0.66
C ALA A 118 -11.69 -7.23 1.74
N PHE A 119 -11.10 -7.96 2.71
CA PHE A 119 -10.26 -7.40 3.78
C PHE A 119 -9.09 -6.57 3.22
N SER A 120 -8.52 -6.98 2.09
CA SER A 120 -7.42 -6.26 1.42
C SER A 120 -7.84 -4.92 0.79
N GLN A 121 -9.14 -4.76 0.49
CA GLN A 121 -9.68 -3.64 -0.29
C GLN A 121 -10.32 -2.54 0.56
N TRP A 122 -10.05 -2.52 1.86
CA TRP A 122 -10.59 -1.55 2.81
C TRP A 122 -10.36 -0.08 2.40
N HIS A 123 -9.23 0.22 1.75
CA HIS A 123 -8.85 1.56 1.31
C HIS A 123 -9.81 2.11 0.24
N VAL A 124 -10.26 1.27 -0.71
CA VAL A 124 -11.25 1.65 -1.73
C VAL A 124 -12.60 1.97 -1.09
N VAL A 125 -13.02 1.16 -0.11
CA VAL A 125 -14.28 1.37 0.61
C VAL A 125 -14.25 2.67 1.41
N LEU A 126 -13.18 2.93 2.17
CA LEU A 126 -13.03 4.17 2.92
C LEU A 126 -12.95 5.39 1.99
N ALA A 127 -12.22 5.30 0.89
CA ALA A 127 -12.10 6.38 -0.08
C ALA A 127 -13.47 6.73 -0.70
N TYR A 128 -14.31 5.74 -0.98
CA TYR A 128 -15.68 5.96 -1.46
C TYR A 128 -16.61 6.59 -0.42
N LEU A 129 -16.50 6.16 0.84
CA LEU A 129 -17.32 6.68 1.95
C LEU A 129 -16.94 8.12 2.32
N ASN A 130 -15.66 8.48 2.17
CA ASN A 130 -15.10 9.79 2.49
C ASN A 130 -14.75 10.61 1.24
N ARG A 131 -15.41 10.34 0.11
CA ARG A 131 -15.13 10.99 -1.16
C ARG A 131 -15.38 12.50 -1.09
N THR A 132 -14.53 13.26 -1.77
CA THR A 132 -14.67 14.72 -1.94
C THR A 132 -14.80 15.07 -3.42
N PRO A 133 -15.62 16.08 -3.78
CA PRO A 133 -15.65 16.59 -5.14
C PRO A 133 -14.38 17.40 -5.43
N PHE A 134 -13.89 17.31 -6.66
CA PHE A 134 -12.75 18.12 -7.14
C PHE A 134 -13.21 19.44 -7.76
N GLY A 135 -14.47 19.53 -8.21
CA GLY A 135 -15.00 20.71 -8.89
C GLY A 135 -14.61 20.80 -10.36
N LEU A 136 -13.96 19.76 -10.90
CA LEU A 136 -13.54 19.66 -12.29
C LEU A 136 -14.22 18.45 -12.94
N SER A 137 -14.94 18.68 -14.03
CA SER A 137 -15.63 17.62 -14.76
C SER A 137 -14.83 17.12 -15.96
N ASP A 138 -14.92 15.83 -16.24
CA ASP A 138 -14.36 15.25 -17.46
C ASP A 138 -15.11 15.77 -18.70
N PRO A 139 -14.41 15.96 -19.83
CA PRO A 139 -14.97 16.57 -21.02
C PRO A 139 -16.00 15.72 -21.78
N PHE A 140 -16.11 14.41 -21.52
CA PHE A 140 -16.93 13.50 -22.34
C PHE A 140 -18.19 13.00 -21.63
N PHE A 141 -18.07 12.63 -20.37
CA PHE A 141 -19.15 12.08 -19.55
C PHE A 141 -19.70 13.08 -18.52
N GLY A 142 -19.05 14.23 -18.34
CA GLY A 142 -19.48 15.28 -17.41
C GLY A 142 -19.47 14.83 -15.95
N LYS A 143 -18.58 13.89 -15.59
CA LYS A 143 -18.37 13.38 -14.25
C LYS A 143 -17.21 14.14 -13.60
N ASP A 144 -17.40 14.50 -12.33
CA ASP A 144 -16.33 15.10 -11.52
C ASP A 144 -15.12 14.17 -11.43
N VAL A 145 -13.91 14.71 -11.36
CA VAL A 145 -12.67 13.93 -11.15
C VAL A 145 -12.75 13.04 -9.90
N GLY A 146 -13.44 13.46 -8.84
CA GLY A 146 -13.71 12.66 -7.65
C GLY A 146 -14.54 11.39 -7.92
N PHE A 147 -15.33 11.35 -9.01
CA PHE A 147 -15.96 10.11 -9.47
C PHE A 147 -14.89 9.09 -9.87
N TYR A 148 -13.89 9.50 -10.64
CA TYR A 148 -12.82 8.65 -11.16
C TYR A 148 -11.87 8.19 -10.05
N ILE A 149 -11.51 9.09 -9.13
CA ILE A 149 -10.58 8.78 -8.04
C ILE A 149 -11.23 7.92 -6.95
N PHE A 150 -12.49 8.20 -6.57
CA PHE A 150 -13.12 7.56 -5.41
C PHE A 150 -14.26 6.59 -5.75
N THR A 151 -15.11 6.95 -6.71
CA THR A 151 -16.37 6.22 -6.95
C THR A 151 -16.22 5.05 -7.92
N LEU A 152 -15.51 5.26 -9.02
CA LEU A 152 -15.29 4.25 -10.05
C LEU A 152 -14.49 3.04 -9.53
N PRO A 153 -13.42 3.19 -8.71
CA PRO A 153 -12.76 2.05 -8.08
C PRO A 153 -13.70 1.22 -7.20
N PHE A 154 -14.61 1.87 -6.47
CA PHE A 154 -15.62 1.17 -5.67
C PHE A 154 -16.65 0.44 -6.53
N TYR A 155 -17.11 1.03 -7.63
CA TYR A 155 -18.01 0.35 -8.58
C TYR A 155 -17.33 -0.84 -9.25
N ARG A 156 -16.04 -0.72 -9.63
CA ARG A 156 -15.22 -1.84 -10.13
C ARG A 156 -15.13 -2.95 -9.09
N LEU A 157 -14.79 -2.60 -7.84
CA LEU A 157 -14.72 -3.55 -6.73
C LEU A 157 -16.05 -4.28 -6.56
N LEU A 158 -17.17 -3.57 -6.47
CA LEU A 158 -18.48 -4.16 -6.25
C LEU A 158 -18.89 -5.08 -7.42
N GLN A 159 -18.69 -4.65 -8.65
CA GLN A 159 -19.00 -5.45 -9.84
C GLN A 159 -18.15 -6.73 -9.90
N GLN A 160 -16.85 -6.63 -9.62
CA GLN A 160 -15.94 -7.79 -9.60
C GLN A 160 -16.34 -8.78 -8.51
N HIS A 161 -16.64 -8.32 -7.30
CA HIS A 161 -17.03 -9.18 -6.18
C HIS A 161 -18.38 -9.86 -6.45
N LEU A 162 -19.37 -9.14 -7.01
CA LEU A 162 -20.64 -9.73 -7.45
C LEU A 162 -20.43 -10.78 -8.54
N TRP A 163 -19.62 -10.47 -9.56
CA TRP A 163 -19.32 -11.39 -10.65
C TRP A 163 -18.71 -12.70 -10.13
N VAL A 164 -17.69 -12.60 -9.27
CA VAL A 164 -17.03 -13.77 -8.68
C VAL A 164 -17.99 -14.53 -7.77
N ALA A 165 -18.77 -13.86 -6.92
CA ALA A 165 -19.72 -14.51 -6.01
C ALA A 165 -20.78 -15.31 -6.78
N PHE A 166 -21.39 -14.72 -7.82
CA PHE A 166 -22.41 -15.41 -8.62
C PHE A 166 -21.81 -16.50 -9.53
N THR A 167 -20.58 -16.32 -10.00
CA THR A 167 -19.87 -17.38 -10.75
C THR A 167 -19.54 -18.56 -9.85
N ALA A 168 -19.05 -18.31 -8.63
CA ALA A 168 -18.80 -19.35 -7.63
C ALA A 168 -20.10 -20.06 -7.24
N ALA A 169 -21.18 -19.31 -7.01
CA ALA A 169 -22.51 -19.86 -6.72
C ALA A 169 -23.04 -20.73 -7.88
N LEU A 170 -22.85 -20.30 -9.13
CA LEU A 170 -23.19 -21.09 -10.31
C LEU A 170 -22.37 -22.38 -10.38
N ALA A 171 -21.04 -22.30 -10.22
CA ALA A 171 -20.14 -23.44 -10.29
C ALA A 171 -20.45 -24.48 -9.20
N VAL A 172 -20.59 -24.04 -7.96
CA VAL A 172 -20.90 -24.91 -6.82
C VAL A 172 -22.31 -25.52 -6.95
N SER A 173 -23.29 -24.75 -7.42
CA SER A 173 -24.64 -25.27 -7.68
C SER A 173 -24.68 -26.27 -8.84
N ALA A 174 -23.97 -25.99 -9.93
CA ALA A 174 -23.86 -26.89 -11.07
C ALA A 174 -23.18 -28.21 -10.68
N LEU A 175 -22.10 -28.14 -9.90
CA LEU A 175 -21.44 -29.32 -9.34
C LEU A 175 -22.38 -30.11 -8.43
N ALA A 176 -23.13 -29.45 -7.55
CA ALA A 176 -24.11 -30.12 -6.70
C ALA A 176 -25.21 -30.81 -7.52
N TYR A 177 -25.75 -30.15 -8.55
CA TYR A 177 -26.73 -30.75 -9.46
C TYR A 177 -26.16 -31.91 -10.29
N PHE A 178 -24.86 -31.86 -10.62
CA PHE A 178 -24.18 -32.98 -11.27
C PHE A 178 -24.02 -34.18 -10.33
N ILE A 179 -23.53 -33.98 -9.11
CA ILE A 179 -23.36 -35.02 -8.09
C ILE A 179 -24.70 -35.68 -7.73
N PHE A 180 -25.79 -34.89 -7.66
CA PHE A 180 -27.13 -35.38 -7.35
C PHE A 180 -27.92 -35.90 -8.58
N GLY A 181 -27.28 -36.02 -9.74
CA GLY A 181 -27.85 -36.67 -10.93
C GLY A 181 -28.91 -35.87 -11.69
N ASP A 182 -29.04 -34.57 -11.43
CA ASP A 182 -29.96 -33.68 -12.14
C ASP A 182 -29.42 -33.19 -13.48
N ILE A 183 -28.10 -33.25 -13.64
CA ILE A 183 -27.39 -33.01 -14.91
C ILE A 183 -26.85 -34.35 -15.37
N ARG A 184 -27.37 -34.85 -16.50
CA ARG A 184 -26.93 -36.13 -17.08
C ARG A 184 -26.41 -35.89 -18.49
N PHE A 185 -25.22 -36.42 -18.77
CA PHE A 185 -24.63 -36.40 -20.10
C PHE A 185 -25.08 -37.66 -20.85
N ALA A 186 -25.93 -37.50 -21.86
CA ALA A 186 -26.26 -38.57 -22.80
C ALA A 186 -25.54 -38.31 -24.14
N PRO A 187 -25.24 -39.35 -24.95
CA PRO A 187 -24.38 -39.25 -26.14
C PRO A 187 -24.73 -38.15 -27.17
N ARG A 188 -25.98 -37.65 -27.17
CA ARG A 188 -26.46 -36.58 -28.07
C ARG A 188 -27.17 -35.42 -27.35
N ARG A 189 -27.31 -35.45 -26.02
CA ARG A 189 -28.03 -34.40 -25.28
C ARG A 189 -27.58 -34.31 -23.82
N ILE A 190 -27.46 -33.08 -23.33
CA ILE A 190 -27.38 -32.81 -21.88
C ILE A 190 -28.81 -32.73 -21.36
N ALA A 191 -29.21 -33.69 -20.54
CA ALA A 191 -30.52 -33.69 -19.89
C ALA A 191 -30.40 -33.00 -18.53
N VAL A 192 -31.10 -31.87 -18.36
CA VAL A 192 -31.12 -31.09 -17.12
C VAL A 192 -32.53 -31.09 -16.56
N GLU A 193 -32.70 -31.53 -15.30
CA GLU A 193 -33.99 -31.55 -14.61
C GLU A 193 -34.63 -30.16 -14.53
N LYS A 194 -35.97 -30.06 -14.48
CA LYS A 194 -36.69 -28.76 -14.53
C LYS A 194 -36.21 -27.77 -13.47
N ARG A 195 -35.93 -28.25 -12.25
CA ARG A 195 -35.47 -27.42 -11.12
C ARG A 195 -34.05 -26.90 -11.32
N ALA A 196 -33.13 -27.80 -11.68
CA ALA A 196 -31.74 -27.45 -11.97
C ALA A 196 -31.66 -26.45 -13.11
N ARG A 197 -32.44 -26.67 -14.16
CA ARG A 197 -32.57 -25.75 -15.29
C ARG A 197 -33.01 -24.38 -14.84
N ALA A 198 -34.06 -24.29 -14.02
CA ALA A 198 -34.60 -23.01 -13.59
C ALA A 198 -33.61 -22.21 -12.73
N HIS A 199 -33.01 -22.86 -11.73
CA HIS A 199 -32.05 -22.20 -10.86
C HIS A 199 -30.78 -21.75 -11.62
N LEU A 200 -30.19 -22.62 -12.45
CA LEU A 200 -29.01 -22.27 -13.24
C LEU A 200 -29.30 -21.18 -14.28
N SER A 201 -30.52 -21.13 -14.82
CA SER A 201 -30.94 -20.06 -15.75
C SER A 201 -31.09 -18.71 -15.03
N ILE A 202 -31.60 -18.69 -13.81
CA ILE A 202 -31.66 -17.47 -12.99
C ILE A 202 -30.25 -16.96 -12.69
N LEU A 203 -29.34 -17.84 -12.28
CA LEU A 203 -27.94 -17.46 -12.04
C LEU A 203 -27.26 -16.95 -13.31
N ALA A 204 -27.49 -17.60 -14.45
CA ALA A 204 -26.99 -17.12 -15.74
C ALA A 204 -27.59 -15.75 -16.13
N THR A 205 -28.88 -15.52 -15.87
CA THR A 205 -29.53 -14.22 -16.08
C THR A 205 -28.86 -13.12 -15.26
N ILE A 206 -28.59 -13.37 -13.97
CA ILE A 206 -27.88 -12.42 -13.10
C ILE A 206 -26.48 -12.14 -13.64
N LEU A 207 -25.74 -13.16 -14.06
CA LEU A 207 -24.41 -12.98 -14.66
C LEU A 207 -24.46 -12.15 -15.94
N PHE A 208 -25.45 -12.33 -16.81
CA PHE A 208 -25.61 -11.47 -17.99
C PHE A 208 -25.89 -10.00 -17.63
N VAL A 209 -26.72 -9.75 -16.60
CA VAL A 209 -26.95 -8.39 -16.09
C VAL A 209 -25.67 -7.79 -15.50
N LEU A 210 -24.92 -8.57 -14.71
CA LEU A 210 -23.62 -8.14 -14.16
C LEU A 210 -22.58 -7.89 -15.26
N ARG A 211 -22.66 -8.62 -16.38
CA ARG A 211 -21.82 -8.38 -17.55
C ARG A 211 -22.19 -7.08 -18.25
N ALA A 212 -23.48 -6.79 -18.41
CA ALA A 212 -23.96 -5.51 -18.93
C ALA A 212 -23.48 -4.34 -18.06
N TRP A 213 -23.59 -4.44 -16.74
CA TRP A 213 -23.05 -3.43 -15.83
C TRP A 213 -21.52 -3.32 -15.92
N GLY A 214 -20.81 -4.44 -16.07
CA GLY A 214 -19.37 -4.45 -16.32
C GLY A 214 -18.97 -3.65 -17.56
N TYR A 215 -19.70 -3.78 -18.67
CA TYR A 215 -19.47 -2.96 -19.87
C TYR A 215 -19.74 -1.47 -19.64
N GLN A 216 -20.74 -1.11 -18.83
CA GLN A 216 -20.97 0.28 -18.45
C GLN A 216 -19.80 0.86 -17.65
N ILE A 217 -19.20 0.06 -16.76
CA ILE A 217 -17.97 0.46 -16.06
C ILE A 217 -16.81 0.61 -17.05
N SER A 218 -16.68 -0.32 -18.01
CA SER A 218 -15.65 -0.24 -19.06
C SER A 218 -15.76 1.02 -19.92
N VAL A 219 -16.96 1.59 -20.10
CA VAL A 219 -17.14 2.89 -20.76
C VAL A 219 -16.45 4.01 -19.99
N TRP A 220 -16.57 4.04 -18.66
CA TRP A 220 -15.90 5.04 -17.83
C TRP A 220 -14.40 4.80 -17.70
N ASP A 221 -13.96 3.54 -17.70
CA ASP A 221 -12.53 3.18 -17.68
C ASP A 221 -11.76 3.69 -18.92
N LEU A 222 -12.45 4.06 -20.01
CA LEU A 222 -11.79 4.67 -21.17
C LEU A 222 -11.06 5.97 -20.84
N MET A 223 -11.42 6.64 -19.75
CA MET A 223 -10.69 7.80 -19.24
C MET A 223 -9.26 7.48 -18.76
N TYR A 224 -8.91 6.20 -18.66
CA TYR A 224 -7.58 5.69 -18.34
C TYR A 224 -6.95 4.90 -19.50
N SER A 225 -7.45 5.07 -20.72
CA SER A 225 -6.99 4.31 -21.89
C SER A 225 -5.53 4.67 -22.22
N PRO A 226 -4.63 3.69 -22.37
CA PRO A 226 -3.28 3.91 -22.88
C PRO A 226 -3.18 3.73 -24.40
N ARG A 227 -4.31 3.60 -25.10
CA ARG A 227 -4.36 3.20 -26.52
C ARG A 227 -3.93 4.31 -27.48
N GLY A 228 -4.27 5.56 -27.16
CA GLY A 228 -4.00 6.71 -28.03
C GLY A 228 -2.58 7.21 -27.94
N VAL A 229 -2.30 8.31 -28.66
CA VAL A 229 -1.02 9.06 -28.59
C VAL A 229 -0.75 9.62 -27.19
N ALA A 230 -1.83 9.91 -26.45
CA ALA A 230 -1.78 10.40 -25.08
C ALA A 230 -2.67 9.54 -24.17
N PHE A 231 -2.35 9.50 -22.88
CA PHE A 231 -3.14 8.76 -21.90
C PHE A 231 -4.52 9.41 -21.69
N GLY A 232 -5.56 8.57 -21.57
CA GLY A 232 -6.95 9.00 -21.52
C GLY A 232 -7.73 8.55 -22.76
N ALA A 233 -9.03 8.83 -22.81
CA ALA A 233 -9.83 8.33 -23.94
C ALA A 233 -9.39 9.03 -25.23
N SER A 234 -9.09 8.24 -26.25
CA SER A 234 -8.71 8.69 -27.60
C SER A 234 -9.94 8.92 -28.49
N TYR A 235 -9.72 9.41 -29.72
CA TYR A 235 -10.80 9.54 -30.71
C TYR A 235 -11.51 8.21 -30.96
N VAL A 236 -10.75 7.12 -31.12
CA VAL A 236 -11.30 5.77 -31.32
C VAL A 236 -12.06 5.29 -30.09
N ASP A 237 -11.60 5.61 -28.88
CA ASP A 237 -12.30 5.20 -27.67
C ASP A 237 -13.69 5.85 -27.58
N VAL A 238 -13.78 7.15 -27.85
CA VAL A 238 -15.06 7.87 -27.78
C VAL A 238 -15.99 7.51 -28.93
N HIS A 239 -15.49 7.41 -30.17
CA HIS A 239 -16.33 7.25 -31.36
C HIS A 239 -16.54 5.79 -31.79
N ALA A 240 -15.69 4.85 -31.35
CA ALA A 240 -15.82 3.43 -31.69
C ALA A 240 -16.07 2.56 -30.46
N GLN A 241 -15.26 2.71 -29.41
CA GLN A 241 -15.29 1.83 -28.25
C GLN A 241 -16.52 2.06 -27.36
N VAL A 242 -16.92 3.32 -27.14
CA VAL A 242 -18.16 3.63 -26.39
C VAL A 242 -19.40 3.05 -27.10
N PRO A 243 -19.64 3.28 -28.40
CA PRO A 243 -20.73 2.61 -29.12
C PRO A 243 -20.64 1.08 -29.07
N ALA A 244 -19.44 0.52 -29.20
CA ALA A 244 -19.23 -0.93 -29.09
C ALA A 244 -19.67 -1.48 -27.73
N PHE A 245 -19.28 -0.83 -26.63
CA PHE A 245 -19.73 -1.22 -25.30
C PHE A 245 -21.25 -1.07 -25.14
N ARG A 246 -21.87 -0.03 -25.70
CA ARG A 246 -23.35 0.10 -25.69
C ARG A 246 -24.02 -1.07 -26.39
N VAL A 247 -23.54 -1.49 -27.56
CA VAL A 247 -24.04 -2.69 -28.26
C VAL A 247 -23.87 -3.94 -27.40
N LEU A 248 -22.73 -4.10 -26.74
CA LEU A 248 -22.48 -5.25 -25.86
C LEU A 248 -23.35 -5.24 -24.60
N ILE A 249 -23.68 -4.06 -24.06
CA ILE A 249 -24.68 -3.90 -22.99
C ILE A 249 -26.03 -4.44 -23.45
N PHE A 250 -26.53 -3.98 -24.61
CA PHE A 250 -27.80 -4.46 -25.16
C PHE A 250 -27.77 -5.97 -25.45
N ALA A 251 -26.68 -6.48 -26.02
CA ALA A 251 -26.52 -7.92 -26.28
C ALA A 251 -26.51 -8.75 -24.99
N ALA A 252 -25.83 -8.27 -23.94
CA ALA A 252 -25.83 -8.93 -22.63
C ALA A 252 -27.22 -8.90 -21.99
N LEU A 253 -27.96 -7.79 -22.05
CA LEU A 253 -29.34 -7.70 -21.57
C LEU A 253 -30.29 -8.60 -22.36
N LEU A 254 -30.11 -8.71 -23.68
CA LEU A 254 -30.85 -9.66 -24.50
C LEU A 254 -30.52 -11.11 -24.09
N GLY A 255 -29.25 -11.40 -23.83
CA GLY A 255 -28.81 -12.68 -23.28
C GLY A 255 -29.45 -13.00 -21.92
N ALA A 256 -29.61 -12.00 -21.05
CA ALA A 256 -30.34 -12.13 -19.80
C ALA A 256 -31.82 -12.46 -20.05
N ALA A 257 -32.48 -11.75 -20.98
CA ALA A 257 -33.88 -12.02 -21.34
C ALA A 257 -34.06 -13.43 -21.94
N LEU A 258 -33.15 -13.88 -22.81
CA LEU A 258 -33.16 -15.23 -23.40
C LEU A 258 -32.87 -16.31 -22.35
N SER A 259 -31.95 -16.04 -21.42
CA SER A 259 -31.67 -16.91 -20.28
C SER A 259 -32.91 -17.05 -19.39
N LEU A 260 -33.65 -15.98 -19.14
CA LEU A 260 -34.91 -16.03 -18.41
C LEU A 260 -36.00 -16.75 -19.22
N ALA A 261 -36.11 -16.49 -20.53
CA ALA A 261 -37.06 -17.15 -21.41
C ALA A 261 -36.81 -18.67 -21.52
N SER A 262 -35.58 -19.14 -21.26
CA SER A 262 -35.26 -20.57 -21.20
C SER A 262 -36.07 -21.33 -20.14
N LEU A 263 -36.60 -20.64 -19.13
CA LEU A 263 -37.56 -21.17 -18.15
C LEU A 263 -38.85 -21.62 -18.82
N ALA A 264 -39.38 -20.79 -19.73
CA ALA A 264 -40.61 -21.06 -20.48
C ALA A 264 -40.36 -22.04 -21.64
N LEU A 265 -39.27 -21.83 -22.38
CA LEU A 265 -38.90 -22.60 -23.58
C LEU A 265 -38.28 -23.98 -23.28
N ARG A 266 -38.04 -24.28 -22.00
CA ARG A 266 -37.56 -25.59 -21.53
C ARG A 266 -36.26 -26.04 -22.23
N SER A 267 -35.34 -25.14 -22.55
CA SER A 267 -34.08 -25.45 -23.23
C SER A 267 -32.91 -24.59 -22.76
N MET A 268 -31.81 -25.20 -22.30
CA MET A 268 -30.58 -24.49 -21.91
C MET A 268 -29.75 -23.99 -23.09
N ARG A 269 -30.11 -24.37 -24.33
CA ARG A 269 -29.35 -24.00 -25.53
C ARG A 269 -29.31 -22.49 -25.74
N PHE A 270 -30.38 -21.77 -25.37
CA PHE A 270 -30.45 -20.32 -25.48
C PHE A 270 -29.42 -19.60 -24.61
N ILE A 271 -29.05 -20.17 -23.46
CA ILE A 271 -27.96 -19.63 -22.63
C ILE A 271 -26.63 -19.81 -23.37
N GLY A 272 -26.38 -21.00 -23.91
CA GLY A 272 -25.18 -21.27 -24.72
C GLY A 272 -25.07 -20.37 -25.95
N TYR A 273 -26.17 -20.17 -26.69
CA TYR A 273 -26.21 -19.23 -27.82
C TYR A 273 -25.98 -17.79 -27.39
N SER A 274 -26.57 -17.36 -26.27
CA SER A 274 -26.35 -16.00 -25.74
C SER A 274 -24.90 -15.76 -25.37
N VAL A 275 -24.24 -16.74 -24.73
CA VAL A 275 -22.80 -16.68 -24.44
C VAL A 275 -21.99 -16.62 -25.74
N ALA A 276 -22.26 -17.52 -26.69
CA ALA A 276 -21.53 -17.57 -27.96
C ALA A 276 -21.68 -16.26 -28.77
N VAL A 277 -22.90 -15.74 -28.90
CA VAL A 277 -23.17 -14.47 -29.58
C VAL A 277 -22.46 -13.33 -28.87
N LEU A 278 -22.51 -13.27 -27.54
CA LEU A 278 -21.83 -12.21 -26.78
C LEU A 278 -20.32 -12.27 -26.97
N VAL A 279 -19.72 -13.47 -26.98
CA VAL A 279 -18.29 -13.65 -27.26
C VAL A 279 -17.95 -13.20 -28.67
N ILE A 280 -18.70 -13.64 -29.68
CA ILE A 280 -18.50 -13.24 -31.08
C ILE A 280 -18.62 -11.71 -31.24
N LEU A 281 -19.66 -11.10 -30.68
CA LEU A 281 -19.83 -9.65 -30.70
C LEU A 281 -18.70 -8.92 -29.96
N SER A 282 -18.21 -9.47 -28.85
CA SER A 282 -17.10 -8.85 -28.12
C SER A 282 -15.80 -8.85 -28.91
N LEU A 283 -15.53 -9.89 -29.71
CA LEU A 283 -14.37 -9.95 -30.59
C LEU A 283 -14.56 -9.05 -31.83
N GLY A 284 -15.73 -9.08 -32.44
CA GLY A 284 -16.02 -8.27 -33.64
C GLY A 284 -16.20 -6.79 -33.31
N VAL A 285 -17.28 -6.45 -32.63
CA VAL A 285 -17.64 -5.06 -32.33
C VAL A 285 -16.74 -4.46 -31.25
N GLY A 286 -16.36 -5.26 -30.23
CA GLY A 286 -15.58 -4.77 -29.11
C GLY A 286 -14.08 -4.58 -29.37
N TYR A 287 -13.50 -5.31 -30.34
CA TYR A 287 -12.07 -5.27 -30.65
C TYR A 287 -11.80 -4.97 -32.12
N ALA A 288 -12.36 -5.75 -33.05
CA ALA A 288 -12.04 -5.59 -34.47
C ALA A 288 -12.53 -4.24 -35.05
N TYR A 289 -13.69 -3.74 -34.64
CA TYR A 289 -14.21 -2.45 -35.11
C TYR A 289 -13.36 -1.25 -34.64
N PRO A 290 -13.02 -1.10 -33.35
CA PRO A 290 -12.06 -0.08 -32.89
C PRO A 290 -10.69 -0.19 -33.57
N ALA A 291 -10.14 -1.39 -33.72
CA ALA A 291 -8.85 -1.59 -34.38
C ALA A 291 -8.90 -1.19 -35.87
N PHE A 292 -10.00 -1.48 -36.55
CA PHE A 292 -10.23 -1.02 -37.91
C PHE A 292 -10.27 0.51 -37.98
N MET A 293 -11.04 1.15 -37.09
CA MET A 293 -11.13 2.60 -37.07
C MET A 293 -9.79 3.29 -36.77
N GLN A 294 -9.00 2.73 -35.85
CA GLN A 294 -7.63 3.19 -35.59
C GLN A 294 -6.78 3.14 -36.87
N ASN A 295 -6.65 1.96 -37.48
CA ASN A 295 -5.70 1.76 -38.58
C ASN A 295 -6.12 2.44 -39.89
N PHE A 296 -7.42 2.51 -40.18
CA PHE A 296 -7.92 2.97 -41.48
C PHE A 296 -8.50 4.38 -41.47
N THR A 297 -8.86 4.94 -40.31
CA THR A 297 -9.44 6.30 -40.21
C THR A 297 -8.53 7.25 -39.45
N VAL A 298 -8.05 6.85 -38.27
CA VAL A 298 -7.29 7.75 -37.39
C VAL A 298 -5.82 7.82 -37.78
N SER A 299 -5.12 6.69 -37.85
CA SER A 299 -3.68 6.66 -38.14
C SER A 299 -3.26 7.41 -39.41
N PRO A 300 -4.04 7.43 -40.52
CA PRO A 300 -3.69 8.24 -41.69
C PRO A 300 -3.65 9.75 -41.46
N ASN A 301 -4.38 10.27 -40.47
CA ASN A 301 -4.42 11.69 -40.13
C ASN A 301 -4.56 11.89 -38.61
N GLU A 302 -3.65 11.27 -37.86
CA GLU A 302 -3.76 11.11 -36.41
C GLU A 302 -3.78 12.46 -35.68
N LEU A 303 -2.94 13.41 -36.12
CA LEU A 303 -2.88 14.74 -35.53
C LEU A 303 -4.26 15.45 -35.57
N ALA A 304 -4.98 15.39 -36.69
CA ALA A 304 -6.26 16.08 -36.80
C ALA A 304 -7.36 15.46 -35.91
N TYR A 305 -7.34 14.14 -35.74
CA TYR A 305 -8.33 13.43 -34.92
C TYR A 305 -8.01 13.45 -33.42
N GLU A 306 -6.73 13.37 -33.05
CA GLU A 306 -6.28 13.25 -31.66
C GLU A 306 -5.97 14.61 -31.00
N LEU A 307 -5.83 15.71 -31.76
CA LEU A 307 -5.53 17.04 -31.21
C LEU A 307 -6.39 17.43 -29.98
N PRO A 308 -7.74 17.36 -30.00
CA PRO A 308 -8.54 17.74 -28.83
C PRO A 308 -8.30 16.82 -27.61
N PHE A 309 -7.97 15.55 -27.84
CA PHE A 309 -7.69 14.60 -26.77
C PHE A 309 -6.31 14.83 -26.16
N ILE A 310 -5.32 15.21 -26.98
CA ILE A 310 -3.99 15.64 -26.53
C ILE A 310 -4.11 16.93 -25.69
N GLU A 311 -4.92 17.90 -26.12
CA GLU A 311 -5.17 19.13 -25.34
C GLU A 311 -5.80 18.81 -23.96
N HIS A 312 -6.75 17.86 -23.91
CA HIS A 312 -7.30 17.40 -22.64
C HIS A 312 -6.27 16.69 -21.78
N ASN A 313 -5.46 15.79 -22.33
CA ASN A 313 -4.37 15.14 -21.61
C ASN A 313 -3.40 16.16 -21.01
N ILE A 314 -2.92 17.13 -21.80
CA ILE A 314 -1.98 18.15 -21.31
C ILE A 314 -2.60 18.97 -20.19
N ARG A 315 -3.86 19.42 -20.35
CA ARG A 315 -4.55 20.20 -19.32
C ARG A 315 -4.75 19.43 -18.02
N PHE A 316 -5.29 18.21 -18.09
CA PHE A 316 -5.54 17.39 -16.90
C PHE A 316 -4.24 16.94 -16.25
N THR A 317 -3.18 16.66 -17.03
CA THR A 317 -1.85 16.36 -16.48
C THR A 317 -1.29 17.57 -15.72
N ARG A 318 -1.36 18.76 -16.31
CA ARG A 318 -0.86 19.97 -15.65
C ARG A 318 -1.59 20.25 -14.33
N GLN A 319 -2.91 20.12 -14.32
CA GLN A 319 -3.73 20.28 -13.12
C GLN A 319 -3.49 19.19 -12.08
N ALA A 320 -3.33 17.94 -12.49
CA ALA A 320 -3.11 16.82 -11.57
C ALA A 320 -1.78 16.88 -10.83
N PHE A 321 -0.78 17.56 -11.39
CA PHE A 321 0.52 17.77 -10.78
C PHE A 321 0.73 19.21 -10.26
N GLY A 322 -0.29 20.07 -10.35
CA GLY A 322 -0.20 21.47 -9.91
C GLY A 322 0.84 22.30 -10.68
N ILE A 323 1.07 21.97 -11.95
CA ILE A 323 2.06 22.63 -12.82
C ILE A 323 1.41 23.52 -13.89
N ASP A 324 0.10 23.75 -13.80
CA ASP A 324 -0.64 24.63 -14.69
C ASP A 324 -0.25 26.10 -14.52
N ASP A 325 0.09 26.51 -13.30
CA ASP A 325 0.48 27.89 -12.92
C ASP A 325 2.00 28.17 -12.98
N ILE A 326 2.78 27.36 -13.70
CA ILE A 326 4.23 27.61 -13.85
C ILE A 326 4.50 28.69 -14.89
N GLU A 327 5.06 29.81 -14.46
CA GLU A 327 5.62 30.84 -15.34
C GLU A 327 6.98 30.41 -15.90
N SER A 328 7.08 30.32 -17.23
CA SER A 328 8.35 30.04 -17.92
C SER A 328 9.04 31.34 -18.28
N ALA A 329 10.20 31.59 -17.66
CA ALA A 329 11.04 32.75 -17.99
C ALA A 329 12.28 32.30 -18.78
N PRO A 330 12.58 32.89 -19.95
CA PRO A 330 13.82 32.62 -20.66
C PRO A 330 15.00 33.19 -19.85
N PHE A 331 15.92 32.32 -19.42
CA PHE A 331 17.17 32.73 -18.77
C PHE A 331 18.30 32.78 -19.80
N ALA A 332 18.70 33.99 -20.21
CA ALA A 332 19.86 34.17 -21.07
C ALA A 332 21.13 34.16 -20.21
N ALA A 333 21.89 33.05 -20.25
CA ALA A 333 23.19 32.99 -19.60
C ALA A 333 24.17 33.96 -20.30
N ALA A 334 24.33 35.15 -19.74
CA ALA A 334 25.23 36.18 -20.26
C ALA A 334 26.65 35.98 -19.69
N ASN A 335 27.66 35.96 -20.56
CA ASN A 335 29.07 35.75 -20.17
C ASN A 335 29.82 37.06 -19.85
N ASN A 336 29.11 38.12 -19.47
CA ASN A 336 29.66 39.47 -19.30
C ASN A 336 29.52 40.00 -17.87
N ILE A 337 29.70 39.12 -16.87
CA ILE A 337 29.62 39.48 -15.44
C ILE A 337 30.57 40.64 -15.14
N THR A 338 30.03 41.75 -14.61
CA THR A 338 30.77 42.93 -14.19
C THR A 338 31.02 42.92 -12.68
N GLN A 339 31.92 43.80 -12.21
CA GLN A 339 32.16 43.95 -10.78
C GLN A 339 30.92 44.49 -10.03
N ALA A 340 30.10 45.32 -10.68
CA ALA A 340 28.86 45.83 -10.11
C ALA A 340 27.87 44.69 -9.85
N ASP A 341 27.73 43.75 -10.80
CA ASP A 341 26.87 42.57 -10.66
C ASP A 341 27.26 41.73 -9.44
N LEU A 342 28.56 41.57 -9.18
CA LEU A 342 29.05 40.83 -8.02
C LEU A 342 28.74 41.53 -6.69
N GLN A 343 28.78 42.86 -6.66
CA GLN A 343 28.46 43.64 -5.47
C GLN A 343 26.96 43.62 -5.17
N GLU A 344 26.12 43.77 -6.19
CA GLU A 344 24.66 43.71 -6.05
C GLU A 344 24.17 42.32 -5.65
N ASN A 345 24.85 41.26 -6.11
CA ASN A 345 24.48 39.86 -5.85
C ASN A 345 25.34 39.19 -4.78
N SER A 346 25.81 39.96 -3.81
CA SER A 346 26.71 39.45 -2.77
C SER A 346 26.14 38.27 -1.97
N ALA A 347 24.81 38.23 -1.79
CA ALA A 347 24.12 37.11 -1.12
C ALA A 347 24.21 35.80 -1.92
N THR A 348 24.16 35.86 -3.25
CA THR A 348 24.33 34.69 -4.13
C THR A 348 25.76 34.17 -4.07
N ILE A 349 26.76 35.06 -4.07
CA ILE A 349 28.17 34.68 -3.97
C ILE A 349 28.46 34.01 -2.62
N ARG A 350 27.93 34.58 -1.53
CA ARG A 350 28.07 34.04 -0.16
C ARG A 350 27.31 32.73 0.08
N ASN A 351 26.51 32.28 -0.89
CA ASN A 351 25.75 31.03 -0.87
C ASN A 351 26.10 30.10 -2.02
N PHE A 352 27.14 30.43 -2.79
CA PHE A 352 27.56 29.60 -3.91
C PHE A 352 28.01 28.24 -3.38
N ARG A 353 27.33 27.17 -3.80
CA ARG A 353 27.60 25.82 -3.32
C ARG A 353 28.87 25.28 -3.97
N LEU A 354 30.01 25.47 -3.29
CA LEU A 354 31.30 24.92 -3.68
C LEU A 354 31.37 23.41 -3.44
N TRP A 355 30.67 22.91 -2.42
CA TRP A 355 30.69 21.50 -2.04
C TRP A 355 29.57 20.69 -2.70
N ASP A 356 29.92 19.58 -3.34
CA ASP A 356 28.93 18.57 -3.75
C ASP A 356 28.58 17.68 -2.56
N TYR A 357 27.32 17.76 -2.11
CA TYR A 357 26.82 17.00 -0.96
C TYR A 357 27.05 15.49 -1.08
N ARG A 358 27.03 14.94 -2.31
CA ARG A 358 27.21 13.50 -2.57
C ARG A 358 28.61 13.00 -2.25
N VAL A 359 29.61 13.87 -2.34
CA VAL A 359 31.02 13.54 -2.08
C VAL A 359 31.42 14.01 -0.67
N LEU A 360 30.79 15.07 -0.16
CA LEU A 360 31.12 15.66 1.13
C LEU A 360 30.94 14.68 2.30
N LYS A 361 30.02 13.71 2.17
CA LYS A 361 29.84 12.61 3.12
C LYS A 361 31.16 11.90 3.44
N ASP A 362 31.95 11.56 2.43
CA ASP A 362 33.20 10.81 2.64
C ASP A 362 34.23 11.68 3.36
N THR A 363 34.27 12.98 3.04
CA THR A 363 35.11 13.95 3.76
C THR A 363 34.68 14.08 5.21
N TYR A 364 33.37 14.22 5.49
CA TYR A 364 32.84 14.25 6.85
C TYR A 364 33.20 12.99 7.62
N THR A 365 33.09 11.82 6.98
CA THR A 365 33.48 10.55 7.59
C THR A 365 34.98 10.58 7.96
N GLN A 366 35.86 10.96 7.04
CA GLN A 366 37.30 10.99 7.31
C GLN A 366 37.71 11.94 8.45
N VAL A 367 37.09 13.13 8.54
CA VAL A 367 37.51 14.16 9.50
C VAL A 367 36.68 14.25 10.77
N GLN A 368 35.43 13.80 10.75
CA GLN A 368 34.44 14.03 11.80
C GLN A 368 33.73 12.78 12.30
N GLU A 369 34.07 11.58 11.79
CA GLU A 369 33.58 10.31 12.34
C GLU A 369 34.06 10.13 13.78
N ILE A 370 35.36 10.40 14.03
CA ILE A 370 36.05 10.33 15.33
C ILE A 370 36.10 8.91 15.94
N ARG A 371 35.06 8.11 15.76
CA ARG A 371 34.92 6.71 16.23
C ARG A 371 34.16 5.89 15.19
N MET A 372 34.63 4.67 14.94
CA MET A 372 34.12 3.77 13.89
C MET A 372 32.64 3.36 14.03
N TYR A 373 32.06 3.47 15.22
CA TYR A 373 30.64 3.16 15.46
C TYR A 373 29.71 4.34 15.17
N TYR A 374 30.25 5.53 14.90
CA TYR A 374 29.47 6.65 14.38
C TYR A 374 29.59 6.71 12.88
N LYS A 375 28.48 6.99 12.20
CA LYS A 375 28.45 7.12 10.74
C LYS A 375 27.57 8.28 10.32
N PHE A 376 27.92 8.83 9.16
CA PHE A 376 27.10 9.77 8.41
C PHE A 376 26.39 8.99 7.31
N ASN A 377 25.06 9.05 7.26
CA ASN A 377 24.30 8.35 6.23
C ASN A 377 24.40 9.09 4.88
N ASP A 378 24.23 10.40 4.93
CA ASP A 378 24.12 11.34 3.82
C ASP A 378 24.58 12.75 4.23
N VAL A 379 24.37 13.74 3.36
CA VAL A 379 24.59 15.15 3.65
C VAL A 379 23.44 15.95 3.07
N ASP A 380 22.72 16.63 3.96
CA ASP A 380 21.58 17.48 3.63
C ASP A 380 22.02 18.89 3.28
N VAL A 381 21.20 19.57 2.46
CA VAL A 381 21.38 20.97 2.12
C VAL A 381 20.24 21.79 2.67
N ASP A 382 20.54 22.75 3.54
CA ASP A 382 19.52 23.57 4.20
C ASP A 382 20.03 25.02 4.38
N ARG A 383 19.17 25.94 4.86
CA ARG A 383 19.44 27.36 4.99
C ARG A 383 19.29 27.82 6.43
N TYR A 384 20.31 28.47 6.96
CA TYR A 384 20.39 28.96 8.33
C TYR A 384 20.66 30.45 8.36
N VAL A 385 20.12 31.15 9.37
CA VAL A 385 20.51 32.52 9.65
C VAL A 385 21.77 32.49 10.50
N VAL A 386 22.90 32.93 9.94
CA VAL A 386 24.20 32.98 10.60
C VAL A 386 24.68 34.42 10.62
N ASN A 387 24.94 34.96 11.81
CA ASN A 387 25.33 36.37 12.01
C ASN A 387 24.35 37.37 11.35
N GLY A 388 23.04 37.04 11.35
CA GLY A 388 21.99 37.87 10.75
C GLY A 388 21.82 37.74 9.23
N GLU A 389 22.62 36.92 8.55
CA GLU A 389 22.50 36.66 7.11
C GLU A 389 22.03 35.23 6.82
N LEU A 390 21.21 35.04 5.78
CA LEU A 390 20.83 33.71 5.32
C LEU A 390 22.01 33.05 4.60
N ARG A 391 22.47 31.92 5.15
CA ARG A 391 23.58 31.10 4.64
C ARG A 391 23.12 29.68 4.33
N LEU A 392 23.59 29.16 3.20
CA LEU A 392 23.42 27.76 2.80
C LEU A 392 24.42 26.92 3.60
N ALA A 393 23.91 25.92 4.30
CA ALA A 393 24.71 24.99 5.09
C ALA A 393 24.50 23.56 4.61
N LEU A 394 25.53 22.76 4.77
CA LEU A 394 25.50 21.32 4.55
C LEU A 394 25.60 20.62 5.88
N SER A 395 24.60 19.82 6.22
CA SER A 395 24.51 19.16 7.53
C SER A 395 24.44 17.64 7.40
N SER A 396 24.94 16.94 8.41
CA SER A 396 24.81 15.49 8.49
C SER A 396 24.71 15.03 9.94
N ALA A 397 23.79 14.12 10.18
CA ALA A 397 23.56 13.51 11.48
C ALA A 397 24.66 12.47 11.79
N ARG A 398 25.27 12.57 12.98
CA ARG A 398 26.20 11.55 13.45
C ARG A 398 25.44 10.41 14.11
N GLU A 399 25.08 9.41 13.33
CA GLU A 399 24.28 8.27 13.78
C GLU A 399 25.11 7.10 14.30
N LEU A 400 24.51 6.29 15.16
CA LEU A 400 25.14 5.08 15.70
C LEU A 400 24.87 3.87 14.79
N ASP A 401 25.94 3.23 14.33
CA ASP A 401 25.90 1.95 13.61
C ASP A 401 26.43 0.81 14.50
N ILE A 402 25.50 0.00 15.01
CA ILE A 402 25.80 -1.15 15.87
C ILE A 402 26.65 -2.22 15.18
N SER A 403 26.62 -2.31 13.85
CA SER A 403 27.39 -3.30 13.11
C SER A 403 28.89 -2.98 13.08
N SER A 404 29.24 -1.72 13.37
CA SER A 404 30.62 -1.23 13.44
C SER A 404 31.17 -1.21 14.88
N LEU A 405 30.41 -1.73 15.85
CA LEU A 405 30.91 -1.92 17.21
C LEU A 405 32.00 -3.00 17.24
N PRO A 406 33.06 -2.83 18.06
CA PRO A 406 34.06 -3.87 18.28
C PRO A 406 33.41 -5.18 18.76
N PRO A 407 33.95 -6.36 18.40
CA PRO A 407 33.40 -7.65 18.81
C PRO A 407 33.21 -7.79 20.33
N GLU A 408 34.10 -7.20 21.12
CA GLU A 408 34.04 -7.19 22.59
C GLU A 408 32.88 -6.35 23.12
N ALA A 409 32.45 -5.34 22.35
CA ALA A 409 31.33 -4.49 22.66
C ALA A 409 29.99 -5.09 22.17
N ASN A 410 29.99 -6.20 21.42
CA ASN A 410 28.81 -6.82 20.84
C ASN A 410 28.06 -7.72 21.84
N SER A 411 27.74 -7.16 23.01
CA SER A 411 26.89 -7.80 24.03
C SER A 411 25.49 -7.19 24.02
N TRP A 412 24.50 -7.95 24.46
CA TRP A 412 23.12 -7.47 24.54
C TRP A 412 22.96 -6.20 25.39
N ILE A 413 23.65 -6.14 26.53
CA ILE A 413 23.64 -4.96 27.40
C ILE A 413 24.19 -3.75 26.64
N ASN A 414 25.29 -3.94 25.90
CA ASN A 414 25.89 -2.85 25.14
C ASN A 414 24.99 -2.38 24.00
N ILE A 415 24.42 -3.29 23.22
CA ILE A 415 23.59 -2.94 22.05
C ILE A 415 22.26 -2.29 22.47
N HIS A 416 21.63 -2.80 23.52
CA HIS A 416 20.26 -2.39 23.85
C HIS A 416 20.16 -1.39 25.00
N LEU A 417 21.16 -1.30 25.89
CA LEU A 417 21.11 -0.45 27.08
C LEU A 417 22.17 0.65 27.11
N LYS A 418 23.34 0.43 26.51
CA LYS A 418 24.49 1.35 26.61
C LYS A 418 24.68 2.21 25.36
N TYR A 419 24.90 1.59 24.20
CA TYR A 419 25.04 2.27 22.91
C TYR A 419 23.65 2.43 22.29
N THR A 420 22.91 3.41 22.79
CA THR A 420 21.49 3.58 22.44
C THR A 420 21.26 4.62 21.36
N HIS A 421 22.16 5.58 21.16
CA HIS A 421 21.94 6.76 20.32
C HIS A 421 23.20 7.21 19.56
N GLY A 422 22.98 7.89 18.44
CA GLY A 422 24.01 8.70 17.76
C GLY A 422 24.28 9.99 18.52
N TYR A 423 25.36 10.71 18.21
CA TYR A 423 25.74 11.89 19.00
C TYR A 423 26.25 13.04 18.14
N GLY A 424 25.39 14.04 17.96
CA GLY A 424 25.70 15.32 17.36
C GLY A 424 25.42 15.42 15.86
N ILE A 425 25.66 16.63 15.34
CA ILE A 425 25.49 16.98 13.94
C ILE A 425 26.77 17.68 13.49
N VAL A 426 27.18 17.43 12.25
CA VAL A 426 28.27 18.16 11.59
C VAL A 426 27.65 19.10 10.59
N MET A 427 28.10 20.35 10.58
CA MET A 427 27.56 21.38 9.70
C MET A 427 28.69 22.22 9.10
N SER A 428 28.67 22.42 7.78
CA SER A 428 29.59 23.30 7.07
C SER A 428 28.86 24.37 6.26
N PRO A 429 29.42 25.58 6.10
CA PRO A 429 29.02 26.50 5.05
C PRO A 429 29.20 25.89 3.66
N ALA A 430 28.25 26.14 2.76
CA ALA A 430 28.34 25.66 1.39
C ALA A 430 29.41 26.37 0.53
N SER A 431 29.84 27.57 0.92
CA SER A 431 30.67 28.46 0.12
C SER A 431 32.06 28.74 0.70
N GLU A 432 32.47 28.06 1.77
CA GLU A 432 33.74 28.35 2.45
C GLU A 432 34.64 27.12 2.50
N VAL A 433 35.94 27.35 2.33
CA VAL A 433 37.00 26.34 2.35
C VAL A 433 38.11 26.82 3.27
N THR A 434 38.75 25.90 3.98
CA THR A 434 39.95 26.18 4.75
C THR A 434 41.16 26.32 3.83
N ARG A 435 42.28 26.79 4.37
CA ARG A 435 43.54 26.95 3.60
C ARG A 435 44.06 25.63 3.02
N ASP A 436 43.71 24.51 3.65
CA ASP A 436 44.14 23.18 3.25
C ASP A 436 43.18 22.53 2.23
N GLY A 437 42.17 23.25 1.75
CA GLY A 437 41.20 22.74 0.78
C GLY A 437 40.09 21.89 1.41
N MET A 438 39.90 21.95 2.73
CA MET A 438 38.88 21.18 3.47
C MET A 438 37.65 22.05 3.77
N PRO A 439 36.47 21.46 4.02
CA PRO A 439 35.31 22.22 4.48
C PRO A 439 35.60 22.95 5.79
N ALA A 440 35.16 24.20 5.88
CA ALA A 440 35.02 24.87 7.17
C ALA A 440 33.81 24.29 7.92
N PHE A 441 33.72 24.44 9.23
CA PHE A 441 32.60 23.90 10.01
C PHE A 441 31.96 24.95 10.91
N TYR A 442 30.63 25.00 10.91
CA TYR A 442 29.79 25.68 11.90
C TYR A 442 29.59 24.83 13.16
N LEU A 443 29.46 23.51 12.99
CA LEU A 443 29.37 22.52 14.06
C LEU A 443 30.27 21.33 13.74
N GLN A 444 31.13 20.97 14.68
CA GLN A 444 32.08 19.85 14.56
C GLN A 444 32.38 19.23 15.93
N ASP A 445 33.14 18.13 15.93
CA ASP A 445 33.60 17.38 17.09
C ASP A 445 32.51 16.63 17.88
N ILE A 446 32.96 15.94 18.92
CA ILE A 446 32.16 15.25 19.93
C ILE A 446 32.71 15.64 21.32
N PRO A 447 31.94 16.34 22.17
CA PRO A 447 30.60 16.88 21.88
C PRO A 447 30.63 18.00 20.83
N PRO A 448 29.52 18.26 20.11
CA PRO A 448 29.47 19.30 19.08
C PRO A 448 29.85 20.68 19.62
N ARG A 449 30.84 21.31 19.00
CA ARG A 449 31.32 22.65 19.33
C ARG A 449 30.86 23.64 18.27
N PRO A 450 30.10 24.68 18.66
CA PRO A 450 29.69 25.72 17.74
C PRO A 450 30.85 26.67 17.45
N SER A 451 31.07 26.98 16.18
CA SER A 451 31.95 28.08 15.74
C SER A 451 31.16 29.30 15.25
N ALA A 452 29.84 29.15 15.13
CA ALA A 452 28.87 30.16 14.70
C ALA A 452 27.70 30.23 15.71
N ASP A 453 26.77 31.16 15.51
CA ASP A 453 25.57 31.35 16.34
C ASP A 453 24.53 30.19 16.27
N ILE A 454 24.95 29.00 15.84
CA ILE A 454 24.14 27.79 15.80
C ILE A 454 24.60 26.90 16.94
N SER A 455 23.73 26.66 17.92
CA SER A 455 24.05 25.80 19.08
C SER A 455 23.15 24.58 19.13
N VAL A 456 23.67 23.48 19.65
CA VAL A 456 22.93 22.23 19.90
C VAL A 456 23.06 21.89 21.37
N SER A 457 21.96 22.04 22.11
CA SER A 457 21.91 21.75 23.54
C SER A 457 21.73 20.26 23.84
N ARG A 458 21.08 19.54 22.93
CA ARG A 458 20.75 18.10 23.03
C ARG A 458 21.19 17.38 21.76
N PRO A 459 22.45 16.92 21.70
CA PRO A 459 23.01 16.28 20.51
C PRO A 459 22.59 14.81 20.35
N GLU A 460 21.85 14.22 21.29
CA GLU A 460 21.55 12.79 21.28
C GLU A 460 20.52 12.42 20.20
N ILE A 461 20.91 11.51 19.29
CA ILE A 461 20.10 11.08 18.14
C ILE A 461 19.56 9.67 18.40
N TYR A 462 18.38 9.61 19.00
CA TYR A 462 17.69 8.35 19.28
C TYR A 462 16.91 7.80 18.08
N PHE A 463 16.54 8.64 17.12
CA PHE A 463 15.82 8.30 15.91
C PHE A 463 16.65 8.79 14.74
N GLY A 464 16.80 7.97 13.71
CA GLY A 464 17.69 8.25 12.59
C GLY A 464 17.58 7.16 11.53
N GLU A 465 18.25 7.32 10.42
CA GLU A 465 18.18 6.43 9.27
C GLU A 465 18.88 5.08 9.49
N LEU A 466 19.91 5.04 10.34
CA LEU A 466 20.66 3.81 10.66
C LEU A 466 20.09 3.06 11.87
N THR A 467 19.09 3.63 12.55
CA THR A 467 18.55 3.11 13.81
C THR A 467 17.54 1.96 13.64
N ASN A 468 18.01 0.82 13.11
CA ASN A 468 17.16 -0.34 12.73
C ASN A 468 16.93 -1.39 13.85
N HIS A 469 17.29 -1.08 15.10
CA HIS A 469 17.18 -1.98 16.24
C HIS A 469 16.42 -1.32 17.39
N TYR A 470 15.81 -2.12 18.26
CA TYR A 470 15.17 -1.62 19.47
C TYR A 470 16.19 -1.32 20.56
N ILE A 471 15.87 -0.41 21.47
CA ILE A 471 16.65 -0.12 22.68
C ILE A 471 15.74 -0.12 23.89
N ILE A 472 16.34 -0.23 25.07
CA ILE A 472 15.65 -0.07 26.34
C ILE A 472 16.34 1.05 27.10
N VAL A 473 15.59 2.12 27.36
CA VAL A 473 16.05 3.30 28.09
C VAL A 473 15.53 3.30 29.52
N ASN A 474 16.08 4.17 30.37
CA ASN A 474 15.77 4.23 31.80
C ASN A 474 16.01 2.88 32.50
N THR A 475 17.20 2.32 32.30
CA THR A 475 17.63 1.07 32.95
C THR A 475 18.62 1.37 34.07
N LYS A 476 19.09 0.33 34.77
CA LYS A 476 20.18 0.48 35.75
C LYS A 476 21.53 0.73 35.09
N GLU A 477 21.67 0.38 33.82
CA GLU A 477 22.89 0.63 33.06
C GLU A 477 22.84 2.05 32.48
N PRO A 478 23.89 2.87 32.67
CA PRO A 478 23.96 4.19 32.06
C PRO A 478 24.23 4.09 30.56
N GLU A 479 23.68 5.04 29.83
CA GLU A 479 23.91 5.18 28.39
C GLU A 479 25.30 5.78 28.12
N PHE A 480 25.80 5.54 26.92
CA PHE A 480 27.11 6.01 26.49
C PHE A 480 26.97 7.08 25.40
N ASP A 481 27.42 8.28 25.73
CA ASP A 481 27.39 9.44 24.83
C ASP A 481 28.67 9.52 23.97
N TYR A 482 29.84 9.54 24.61
CA TYR A 482 31.13 9.62 23.94
C TYR A 482 32.28 9.27 24.89
N PRO A 483 33.45 8.87 24.36
CA PRO A 483 34.62 8.56 25.18
C PRO A 483 35.21 9.85 25.79
N ARG A 484 35.33 9.84 27.11
CA ARG A 484 35.75 10.99 27.95
C ARG A 484 37.27 11.04 28.10
N THR A 485 37.82 12.24 28.30
CA THR A 485 39.24 12.43 28.63
C THR A 485 39.48 12.06 30.11
N GLU A 486 40.67 11.57 30.50
CA GLU A 486 40.96 11.07 31.86
C GLU A 486 40.67 12.09 33.00
N THR A 487 40.63 13.39 32.68
CA THR A 487 40.38 14.48 33.64
C THR A 487 38.90 14.85 33.83
N GLU A 488 37.97 14.29 33.04
CA GLU A 488 36.54 14.60 33.13
C GLU A 488 35.81 13.62 34.07
N THR A 489 35.51 14.05 35.30
CA THR A 489 34.51 13.40 36.14
C THR A 489 33.11 13.70 35.58
N LEU A 490 32.39 12.70 35.11
CA LEU A 490 31.07 12.90 34.54
C LEU A 490 30.05 11.90 35.11
N GLU A 491 28.88 12.44 35.42
CA GLU A 491 27.72 11.67 35.87
C GLU A 491 27.26 10.66 34.80
N PRO A 492 26.59 9.57 35.20
CA PRO A 492 25.97 8.64 34.27
C PRO A 492 24.91 9.34 33.40
N THR A 493 24.95 9.10 32.08
CA THR A 493 23.93 9.63 31.16
C THR A 493 22.70 8.72 31.14
N PHE A 494 21.52 9.34 31.18
CA PHE A 494 20.24 8.67 31.08
C PHE A 494 19.30 9.45 30.16
N TYR A 495 18.43 8.72 29.50
CA TYR A 495 17.42 9.23 28.60
C TYR A 495 16.49 10.23 29.29
N GLN A 496 16.41 11.43 28.72
CA GLN A 496 15.54 12.50 29.23
C GLN A 496 14.35 12.79 28.31
N GLY A 497 14.24 12.05 27.20
CA GLY A 497 13.11 12.18 26.29
C GLY A 497 11.86 11.51 26.84
N LYS A 498 10.75 11.69 26.12
CA LYS A 498 9.44 11.13 26.50
C LYS A 498 9.11 9.82 25.76
N ALA A 499 9.88 9.51 24.72
CA ALA A 499 9.54 8.41 23.83
C ALA A 499 9.77 7.05 24.50
N GLY A 500 9.06 6.04 24.00
CA GLY A 500 9.20 4.65 24.41
C GLY A 500 8.10 4.16 25.33
N ILE A 501 7.84 2.87 25.20
CA ILE A 501 6.73 2.16 25.83
C ILE A 501 7.19 1.63 27.19
N PRO A 502 6.54 2.00 28.31
CA PRO A 502 6.89 1.49 29.63
C PRO A 502 6.74 -0.03 29.70
N LEU A 503 7.82 -0.72 30.08
CA LEU A 503 7.85 -2.17 30.24
C LEU A 503 6.98 -2.59 31.42
N GLY A 504 6.99 -1.86 32.53
CA GLY A 504 6.10 -2.10 33.66
C GLY A 504 6.17 -3.54 34.17
N ASN A 505 5.13 -4.32 33.88
CA ASN A 505 4.92 -5.65 34.44
C ASN A 505 5.50 -6.80 33.57
N PHE A 506 5.48 -7.99 34.15
CA PHE A 506 5.95 -9.22 33.50
C PHE A 506 5.26 -9.52 32.17
N LEU A 507 3.95 -9.30 32.05
CA LEU A 507 3.20 -9.61 30.82
C LEU A 507 3.62 -8.74 29.64
N ARG A 508 3.88 -7.46 29.87
CA ARG A 508 4.42 -6.56 28.83
C ARG A 508 5.83 -6.96 28.43
N ARG A 509 6.70 -7.29 29.39
CA ARG A 509 8.05 -7.83 29.10
C ARG A 509 7.98 -9.12 28.30
N LEU A 510 7.07 -10.03 28.64
CA LEU A 510 6.82 -11.26 27.89
C LEU A 510 6.38 -10.96 26.46
N ALA A 511 5.49 -9.99 26.25
CA ALA A 511 5.07 -9.59 24.91
C ALA A 511 6.23 -9.01 24.08
N PHE A 512 7.08 -8.16 24.66
CA PHE A 512 8.27 -7.66 23.96
C PHE A 512 9.33 -8.74 23.70
N MET A 513 9.52 -9.66 24.65
CA MET A 513 10.35 -10.85 24.44
C MET A 513 9.86 -11.65 23.22
N LEU A 514 8.57 -11.92 23.13
CA LEU A 514 8.00 -12.68 22.01
C LEU A 514 8.10 -11.90 20.69
N ARG A 515 7.88 -10.58 20.71
CA ARG A 515 8.00 -9.70 19.53
C ARG A 515 9.42 -9.72 18.96
N PHE A 516 10.41 -9.43 19.79
CA PHE A 516 11.81 -9.32 19.37
C PHE A 516 12.54 -10.66 19.35
N ARG A 517 11.89 -11.71 19.86
CA ARG A 517 12.48 -13.04 20.11
C ARG A 517 13.70 -12.97 21.00
N ASP A 518 13.63 -12.12 22.01
CA ASP A 518 14.75 -11.77 22.87
C ASP A 518 14.43 -12.00 24.35
N TYR A 519 14.96 -13.11 24.88
CA TYR A 519 14.69 -13.55 26.25
C TYR A 519 15.32 -12.63 27.31
N GLN A 520 16.35 -11.84 26.96
CA GLN A 520 17.06 -11.00 27.93
C GLN A 520 16.21 -9.83 28.43
N ILE A 521 15.20 -9.41 27.66
CA ILE A 521 14.17 -8.44 28.11
C ILE A 521 13.45 -8.91 29.38
N LEU A 522 13.29 -10.23 29.53
CA LEU A 522 12.55 -10.83 30.64
C LEU A 522 13.47 -11.12 31.84
N VAL A 523 14.68 -11.62 31.58
CA VAL A 523 15.58 -12.13 32.65
C VAL A 523 16.64 -11.13 33.12
N SER A 524 16.93 -10.08 32.35
CA SER A 524 18.01 -9.14 32.70
C SER A 524 17.66 -8.32 33.94
N GLY A 525 18.54 -8.35 34.95
CA GLY A 525 18.40 -7.58 36.19
C GLY A 525 18.62 -6.06 36.03
N ALA A 526 19.11 -5.63 34.87
CA ALA A 526 19.28 -4.22 34.51
C ALA A 526 17.94 -3.54 34.15
N VAL A 527 16.96 -4.31 33.67
CA VAL A 527 15.66 -3.81 33.22
C VAL A 527 14.70 -3.68 34.41
N THR A 528 14.19 -2.48 34.67
CA THR A 528 13.26 -2.17 35.77
C THR A 528 11.84 -1.93 35.26
N PRO A 529 10.81 -1.85 36.12
CA PRO A 529 9.45 -1.51 35.69
C PRO A 529 9.34 -0.14 35.01
N GLU A 530 10.23 0.79 35.36
CA GLU A 530 10.31 2.16 34.83
C GLU A 530 10.99 2.22 33.46
N SER A 531 11.74 1.16 33.09
CA SER A 531 12.42 1.05 31.81
C SER A 531 11.43 1.09 30.64
N ARG A 532 11.85 1.70 29.54
CA ARG A 532 11.01 1.92 28.36
C ARG A 532 11.65 1.31 27.12
N VAL A 533 10.86 0.60 26.33
CA VAL A 533 11.30 0.11 25.01
C VAL A 533 11.06 1.20 23.97
N VAL A 534 12.12 1.59 23.26
CA VAL A 534 12.02 2.43 22.07
C VAL A 534 12.21 1.54 20.84
N MET A 535 11.23 1.53 19.95
CA MET A 535 11.22 0.72 18.72
C MET A 535 10.67 1.51 17.54
N ARG A 536 10.87 1.00 16.31
CA ARG A 536 10.65 1.72 15.05
C ARG A 536 11.33 3.08 15.11
N ARG A 537 12.65 3.01 15.25
CA ARG A 537 13.53 4.18 15.40
C ARG A 537 13.94 4.74 14.05
N ASN A 538 14.11 3.85 13.07
CA ASN A 538 14.24 4.21 11.67
C ASN A 538 13.07 5.11 11.24
N ILE A 539 13.40 6.29 10.70
CA ILE A 539 12.43 7.35 10.38
C ILE A 539 11.41 6.83 9.37
N MET A 540 11.89 6.18 8.30
CA MET A 540 11.04 5.66 7.23
C MET A 540 10.14 4.51 7.72
N GLU A 541 10.65 3.59 8.54
CA GLU A 541 9.83 2.54 9.15
C GLU A 541 8.73 3.15 10.04
N ARG A 542 9.08 4.17 10.82
CA ARG A 542 8.19 4.85 11.75
C ARG A 542 7.05 5.57 11.05
N VAL A 543 7.35 6.42 10.08
CA VAL A 543 6.33 7.20 9.35
C VAL A 543 5.44 6.32 8.49
N ARG A 544 5.99 5.30 7.81
CA ARG A 544 5.19 4.33 7.04
C ARG A 544 4.28 3.49 7.93
N ALA A 545 4.67 3.21 9.17
CA ALA A 545 3.78 2.58 10.12
C ALA A 545 2.63 3.52 10.55
N ILE A 546 2.93 4.81 10.77
CA ILE A 546 1.94 5.81 11.20
C ILE A 546 0.92 6.12 10.10
N ALA A 547 1.38 6.41 8.88
CA ALA A 547 0.51 6.79 7.76
C ALA A 547 0.91 6.04 6.48
N PRO A 548 0.59 4.73 6.37
CA PRO A 548 0.94 3.89 5.23
C PRO A 548 0.23 4.25 3.92
N PHE A 549 -0.64 5.25 3.94
CA PHE A 549 -1.45 5.71 2.82
C PHE A 549 -0.85 6.95 2.13
N LEU A 550 0.25 7.50 2.66
CA LEU A 550 1.02 8.57 2.02
C LEU A 550 2.20 7.99 1.23
N MET A 551 2.58 8.69 0.16
CA MET A 551 3.82 8.45 -0.56
C MET A 551 4.89 9.37 0.03
N TYR A 552 5.90 8.80 0.65
CA TYR A 552 6.99 9.56 1.28
C TYR A 552 8.14 9.77 0.32
N ASP A 553 8.85 10.89 0.47
CA ASP A 553 10.18 11.05 -0.10
C ASP A 553 11.13 9.97 0.44
N GLN A 554 12.22 9.70 -0.28
CA GLN A 554 13.20 8.69 0.08
C GLN A 554 14.25 9.21 1.07
N ASP A 555 14.38 10.53 1.20
CA ASP A 555 15.49 11.21 1.87
C ASP A 555 14.96 12.09 3.03
N PRO A 556 14.88 11.57 4.27
CA PRO A 556 14.59 12.38 5.43
C PRO A 556 15.81 13.25 5.78
N TYR A 557 15.62 14.54 5.99
CA TYR A 557 16.73 15.46 6.28
C TYR A 557 16.69 15.98 7.71
N ILE A 558 17.86 16.24 8.29
CA ILE A 558 18.01 16.73 9.66
C ILE A 558 18.13 18.26 9.72
N VAL A 559 17.37 18.88 10.60
CA VAL A 559 17.33 20.34 10.82
C VAL A 559 17.67 20.67 12.27
N THR A 560 18.52 21.67 12.47
CA THR A 560 18.84 22.19 13.80
C THR A 560 18.00 23.43 14.10
N ALA A 561 17.13 23.38 15.12
CA ALA A 561 16.32 24.52 15.52
C ALA A 561 16.16 24.58 17.04
N ASP A 562 16.21 25.77 17.63
CA ASP A 562 16.05 26.01 19.07
C ASP A 562 16.91 25.10 19.97
N GLY A 563 18.15 24.83 19.55
CA GLY A 563 19.07 23.97 20.29
C GLY A 563 18.75 22.48 20.24
N LYS A 564 17.84 22.05 19.34
CA LYS A 564 17.39 20.67 19.15
C LYS A 564 17.54 20.23 17.70
N LEU A 565 17.49 18.91 17.50
CA LEU A 565 17.54 18.27 16.21
C LEU A 565 16.16 17.73 15.83
N TYR A 566 15.73 18.03 14.60
CA TYR A 566 14.46 17.60 14.04
C TYR A 566 14.70 16.86 12.74
N TRP A 567 14.04 15.72 12.55
CA TRP A 567 13.96 15.08 11.24
C TRP A 567 12.73 15.59 10.52
N MET A 568 12.93 16.04 9.29
CA MET A 568 11.88 16.47 8.37
C MET A 568 11.79 15.48 7.22
N LEU A 569 10.58 15.29 6.71
CA LEU A 569 10.31 14.37 5.60
C LEU A 569 9.05 14.81 4.87
N ASP A 570 9.16 14.93 3.56
CA ASP A 570 8.04 15.28 2.70
C ASP A 570 7.18 14.06 2.36
N ALA A 571 5.87 14.27 2.25
CA ALA A 571 4.89 13.24 1.97
C ALA A 571 3.74 13.76 1.10
N TYR A 572 3.25 12.90 0.22
CA TYR A 572 2.31 13.25 -0.85
C TYR A 572 1.08 12.34 -0.83
N THR A 573 -0.07 12.89 -1.23
CA THR A 573 -1.32 12.13 -1.42
C THR A 573 -1.52 11.79 -2.88
N VAL A 574 -1.18 10.57 -3.27
CA VAL A 574 -1.13 10.21 -4.69
C VAL A 574 -2.31 9.40 -5.17
N SER A 575 -2.59 9.44 -6.47
CA SER A 575 -3.57 8.58 -7.14
C SER A 575 -3.10 8.16 -8.53
N ALA A 576 -3.53 6.98 -8.97
CA ALA A 576 -3.37 6.50 -10.35
C ALA A 576 -4.69 6.55 -11.14
N ASN A 577 -5.72 7.17 -10.57
CA ASN A 577 -7.09 7.20 -11.11
C ASN A 577 -7.55 8.62 -11.46
N TYR A 578 -6.64 9.54 -11.74
CA TYR A 578 -7.01 10.85 -12.29
C TYR A 578 -7.29 10.69 -13.79
N PRO A 579 -8.45 11.11 -14.32
CA PRO A 579 -8.79 10.91 -15.73
C PRO A 579 -7.88 11.77 -16.62
N TYR A 580 -7.51 11.30 -17.81
CA TYR A 580 -6.64 12.00 -18.78
C TYR A 580 -5.21 12.32 -18.36
N SER A 581 -4.87 12.28 -17.07
CA SER A 581 -3.52 12.63 -16.62
C SER A 581 -2.52 11.54 -16.97
N GLN A 582 -1.41 11.94 -17.61
CA GLN A 582 -0.32 11.06 -17.97
C GLN A 582 0.33 10.47 -16.71
N PRO A 583 0.37 9.13 -16.57
CA PRO A 583 1.07 8.51 -15.45
C PRO A 583 2.57 8.72 -15.53
N ASP A 584 3.17 9.01 -14.38
CA ASP A 584 4.61 8.99 -14.20
C ASP A 584 5.14 7.55 -14.42
N PRO A 585 6.15 7.35 -15.29
CA PRO A 585 6.62 6.02 -15.65
C PRO A 585 7.34 5.28 -14.52
N VAL A 586 7.78 5.97 -13.46
CA VAL A 586 8.53 5.39 -12.34
C VAL A 586 7.60 5.07 -11.17
N ALA A 587 6.82 6.06 -10.73
CA ALA A 587 5.91 5.97 -9.61
C ALA A 587 4.57 5.31 -9.98
N GLY A 588 4.16 5.36 -11.25
CA GLY A 588 2.87 4.83 -11.71
C GLY A 588 1.66 5.64 -11.22
N VAL A 589 1.89 6.87 -10.74
CA VAL A 589 0.86 7.80 -10.26
C VAL A 589 0.59 8.85 -11.33
N ASN A 590 -0.62 9.39 -11.36
CA ASN A 590 -1.01 10.44 -12.29
C ASN A 590 -1.71 11.62 -11.59
N TYR A 591 -1.52 11.74 -10.29
CA TYR A 591 -1.99 12.84 -9.45
C TYR A 591 -1.18 12.87 -8.14
N ILE A 592 -0.87 14.07 -7.66
CA ILE A 592 -0.15 14.36 -6.40
C ILE A 592 -0.91 15.40 -5.58
#